data_AF-A0A7V8JU17-F1
#
_entry.id   AF-A0A7V8JU17-F1
#
_cell.length_a   1.000
_cell.length_b   1.000
_cell.length_c   1.000
_cell.angle_alpha   90.00
_cell.angle_beta   90.00
_cell.angle_gamma   90.00
#
_symmetry.space_group_name_H-M   'P 1'
#
loop_
_entity.id
_entity.type
_entity.pdbx_description
1 polymer ?
#
loop_
_entity_poly.entity_id
_entity_poly.type
_entity_poly.pdbx_seq_one_letter_code
_entity_poly.pdbx_strand_id
1 'polypeptide(L)'
;MNVPSPFLSDEEILTIAEPLVQSAAIMRWFRKNGFVDLPRRPNGMPLVARAYFDAVVTSGLQKPAAPEAKRAQPNEEALRQRFGGRLRVAK
;
A
#
# COMPACT_ATOMS: atom_id res chain seq x y z
N MET A 1 27.61 -24.37 -2.24
CA MET A 1 26.13 -24.50 -2.28
C MET A 1 25.56 -23.16 -1.82
N ASN A 2 24.84 -22.43 -2.69
CA ASN A 2 24.21 -21.17 -2.31
C ASN A 2 22.89 -21.50 -1.63
N VAL A 3 22.89 -21.58 -0.30
CA VAL A 3 21.67 -21.86 0.46
C VAL A 3 20.80 -20.61 0.36
N PRO A 4 19.59 -20.68 -0.23
CA PRO A 4 18.74 -19.52 -0.34
C PRO A 4 18.43 -19.00 1.05
N SER A 5 18.55 -17.68 1.23
CA SER A 5 18.18 -17.04 2.48
C SER A 5 16.74 -17.43 2.85
N PRO A 6 16.46 -17.72 4.13
CA PRO A 6 15.09 -18.01 4.57
C PRO A 6 14.15 -16.80 4.41
N PHE A 7 14.70 -15.61 4.16
CA PHE A 7 13.98 -14.36 3.93
C PHE A 7 14.18 -13.83 2.51
N LEU A 8 13.15 -13.17 1.98
CA LEU A 8 13.24 -12.43 0.73
C LEU A 8 14.26 -11.28 0.84
N SER A 9 15.11 -11.16 -0.18
CA SER A 9 16.07 -10.07 -0.30
C SER A 9 15.36 -8.74 -0.57
N ASP A 10 16.05 -7.62 -0.35
CA ASP A 10 15.49 -6.30 -0.66
C ASP A 10 15.17 -6.17 -2.16
N GLU A 11 16.01 -6.72 -3.04
CA GLU A 11 15.83 -6.71 -4.49
C GLU A 11 14.57 -7.47 -4.92
N GLU A 12 14.34 -8.66 -4.35
CA GLU A 12 13.16 -9.47 -4.65
C GLU A 12 11.88 -8.75 -4.22
N ILE A 13 11.92 -8.10 -3.05
CA ILE A 13 10.78 -7.31 -2.55
C ILE A 13 10.50 -6.13 -3.47
N LEU A 14 11.54 -5.48 -3.99
CA LEU A 14 11.38 -4.37 -4.93
C LEU A 14 10.75 -4.86 -6.23
N THR A 15 11.26 -5.94 -6.82
CA THR A 15 10.69 -6.52 -8.05
C THR A 15 9.22 -6.92 -7.88
N ILE A 16 8.86 -7.50 -6.73
CA ILE A 16 7.47 -7.86 -6.42
C ILE A 16 6.57 -6.61 -6.32
N ALA A 17 7.10 -5.50 -5.80
CA ALA A 17 6.34 -4.29 -5.52
C ALA A 17 6.44 -3.21 -6.61
N GLU A 18 7.06 -3.48 -7.77
CA GLU A 18 7.18 -2.52 -8.86
C GLU A 18 5.80 -1.94 -9.27
N PRO A 19 5.69 -0.62 -9.52
CA PRO A 19 6.77 0.38 -9.64
C PRO A 19 7.06 1.16 -8.33
N LEU A 20 6.71 0.62 -7.16
CA LEU A 20 6.83 1.36 -5.90
C LEU A 20 8.28 1.53 -5.45
N VAL A 21 8.69 2.78 -5.17
CA VAL A 21 10.05 3.09 -4.70
C VAL A 21 10.09 3.35 -3.19
N GLN A 22 9.00 3.89 -2.62
CA GLN A 22 8.97 4.24 -1.20
C GLN A 22 8.78 3.01 -0.32
N SER A 23 9.70 2.75 0.61
CA SER A 23 9.63 1.61 1.55
C SER A 23 8.32 1.55 2.34
N ALA A 24 7.80 2.70 2.76
CA ALA A 24 6.48 2.79 3.40
C ALA A 24 5.33 2.39 2.46
N ALA A 25 5.41 2.72 1.17
CA ALA A 25 4.41 2.33 0.18
C ALA A 25 4.48 0.83 -0.12
N ILE A 26 5.68 0.28 -0.24
CA ILE A 26 5.92 -1.16 -0.40
C ILE A 26 5.30 -1.93 0.78
N MET A 27 5.57 -1.51 2.01
CA MET A 27 4.98 -2.11 3.21
C MET A 27 3.44 -2.06 3.18
N ARG A 28 2.85 -0.93 2.84
CA ARG A 28 1.39 -0.79 2.70
C ARG A 28 0.82 -1.70 1.61
N TRP A 29 1.53 -1.84 0.50
CA TRP A 29 1.15 -2.74 -0.59
C TRP A 29 1.13 -4.18 -0.11
N PHE A 30 2.18 -4.67 0.57
CA PHE A 30 2.19 -6.04 1.08
C PHE A 30 1.01 -6.30 2.04
N ARG A 31 0.75 -5.40 3.00
CA ARG A 31 -0.43 -5.51 3.90
C ARG A 31 -1.75 -5.59 3.15
N LYS A 32 -1.89 -4.81 2.09
CA LYS A 32 -3.11 -4.79 1.26
C LYS A 32 -3.25 -6.04 0.38
N ASN A 33 -2.17 -6.78 0.12
CA ASN A 33 -2.19 -7.97 -0.73
C ASN A 33 -2.23 -9.28 0.09
N GLY A 34 -2.62 -9.22 1.37
CA GLY A 34 -2.84 -10.42 2.20
C GLY A 34 -1.73 -10.71 3.21
N PHE A 35 -0.68 -9.89 3.26
CA PHE A 35 0.41 -10.04 4.23
C PHE A 35 0.15 -9.19 5.48
N VAL A 36 -0.73 -9.66 6.37
CA VAL A 36 -1.30 -8.87 7.47
C VAL A 36 -0.25 -8.52 8.54
N ASP A 37 0.53 -9.50 9.00
CA ASP A 37 1.44 -9.36 10.15
C ASP A 37 2.91 -9.37 9.74
N LEU A 38 3.28 -8.47 8.82
CA LEU A 38 4.67 -8.33 8.40
C LEU A 38 5.48 -7.43 9.36
N PRO A 39 6.53 -7.98 10.01
CA PRO A 39 7.49 -7.18 10.73
C PRO A 39 8.30 -6.29 9.78
N ARG A 40 8.80 -5.18 10.31
CA ARG A 40 9.58 -4.20 9.56
C ARG A 40 11.07 -4.36 9.87
N ARG A 41 11.91 -4.42 8.83
CA ARG A 41 13.37 -4.36 8.96
C ARG A 41 13.83 -2.95 9.35
N PRO A 42 15.04 -2.76 9.90
CA PRO A 42 15.57 -1.44 10.24
C PRO A 42 15.67 -0.48 9.05
N ASN A 43 15.91 -0.99 7.83
CA ASN A 43 15.91 -0.21 6.58
C ASN A 43 14.50 0.23 6.13
N GLY A 44 13.47 -0.25 6.82
CA GLY A 44 12.08 0.09 6.57
C GLY A 44 11.33 -0.84 5.62
N MET A 45 12.00 -1.86 5.06
CA MET A 45 11.42 -2.86 4.17
C MET A 45 10.65 -3.94 4.94
N PRO A 46 9.67 -4.61 4.31
CA PRO A 46 8.99 -5.75 4.93
C PRO A 46 9.96 -6.92 5.14
N LEU A 47 9.91 -7.55 6.31
CA LEU A 47 10.62 -8.80 6.59
C LEU A 47 9.69 -9.97 6.25
N VAL A 48 9.91 -10.57 5.07
CA VAL A 48 9.07 -11.67 4.58
C VAL A 48 9.89 -12.96 4.55
N ALA A 49 9.45 -13.97 5.28
CA ALA A 49 10.00 -15.32 5.16
C ALA A 49 9.53 -15.96 3.84
N ARG A 50 10.42 -16.68 3.16
CA ARG A 50 10.12 -17.26 1.85
C ARG A 50 8.95 -18.24 1.91
N ALA A 51 8.96 -19.13 2.90
CA ALA A 51 7.87 -20.06 3.14
C ALA A 51 6.52 -19.38 3.40
N TYR A 52 6.53 -18.20 4.06
CA TYR A 52 5.30 -17.43 4.29
C TYR A 52 4.81 -16.79 2.98
N PHE A 53 5.72 -16.29 2.15
CA PHE A 53 5.39 -15.80 0.82
C PHE A 53 4.75 -16.89 -0.04
N ASP A 54 5.37 -18.05 -0.14
CA ASP A 54 4.88 -19.17 -0.94
C ASP A 54 3.50 -19.65 -0.44
N ALA A 55 3.31 -19.71 0.88
CA ALA A 55 2.02 -20.06 1.48
C ALA A 55 0.90 -19.08 1.09
N VAL A 56 1.15 -17.77 1.21
CA VAL A 56 0.16 -16.72 0.88
C VAL A 56 -0.16 -16.71 -0.63
N VAL A 57 0.86 -16.88 -1.47
CA VAL A 57 0.67 -16.95 -2.93
C VAL A 57 -0.13 -18.19 -3.32
N THR A 58 0.18 -19.35 -2.73
CA THR A 58 -0.52 -20.61 -3.02
C THR A 58 -1.95 -20.63 -2.50
N SER A 59 -2.22 -20.00 -1.34
CA SER A 59 -3.58 -19.83 -0.81
C SER A 59 -4.44 -18.84 -1.60
N GLY A 60 -3.84 -18.17 -2.59
CA GLY A 60 -4.40 -17.02 -3.28
C GLY A 60 -4.23 -15.74 -2.46
N LEU A 61 -3.84 -14.66 -3.14
CA LEU A 61 -3.77 -13.33 -2.55
C LEU A 61 -5.20 -12.89 -2.19
N GLN A 62 -5.62 -13.20 -0.96
CA GLN A 62 -6.86 -12.66 -0.43
C GLN A 62 -6.64 -11.18 -0.21
N LYS A 63 -7.13 -10.36 -1.14
CA LYS A 63 -7.31 -8.94 -0.91
C LYS A 63 -8.25 -8.86 0.30
N PRO A 64 -7.78 -8.43 1.48
CA PRO A 64 -8.70 -8.21 2.59
C PRO A 64 -9.73 -7.24 2.05
N ALA A 65 -11.02 -7.61 2.15
CA ALA A 65 -12.11 -6.74 1.75
C ALA A 65 -11.87 -5.42 2.49
N ALA A 66 -11.40 -4.41 1.77
CA ALA A 66 -11.12 -3.14 2.38
C ALA A 66 -12.46 -2.69 2.98
N PRO A 67 -12.56 -2.45 4.29
CA PRO A 67 -13.76 -1.84 4.82
C PRO A 67 -13.96 -0.58 3.98
N GLU A 68 -15.13 -0.46 3.37
CA GLU A 68 -15.48 0.68 2.54
C GLU A 68 -15.46 1.89 3.47
N ALA A 69 -14.27 2.48 3.63
CA ALA A 69 -14.09 3.69 4.39
C ALA A 69 -14.89 4.72 3.61
N LYS A 70 -16.10 5.01 4.08
CA LYS A 70 -16.91 6.15 3.65
C LYS A 70 -15.96 7.34 3.65
N ARG A 71 -15.41 7.66 2.47
CA ARG A 71 -14.57 8.85 2.31
C ARG A 71 -15.49 9.98 2.69
N ALA A 72 -15.17 10.67 3.77
CA ALA A 72 -15.84 11.91 4.12
C ALA A 72 -15.66 12.83 2.92
N GLN A 73 -16.70 12.96 2.11
CA GLN A 73 -16.67 13.88 0.99
C GLN A 73 -16.79 15.29 1.56
N PRO A 74 -16.02 16.25 1.04
CA PRO A 74 -16.17 17.64 1.45
C PRO A 74 -17.61 18.09 1.19
N ASN A 75 -18.16 18.92 2.09
CA ASN A 75 -19.50 19.47 1.92
C ASN A 75 -19.53 20.39 0.68
N GLU A 76 -20.03 19.85 -0.43
CA GLU A 76 -20.07 20.53 -1.73
C GLU A 76 -20.91 21.81 -1.69
N GLU A 77 -21.99 21.83 -0.90
CA GLU A 77 -22.85 23.00 -0.76
C GLU A 77 -22.11 24.14 -0.06
N ALA A 78 -21.40 23.87 1.03
CA ALA A 78 -20.62 24.86 1.74
C ALA A 78 -19.49 25.45 0.87
N LEU A 79 -18.86 24.61 0.04
CA LEU A 79 -17.84 25.04 -0.91
C LEU A 79 -18.42 25.98 -1.97
N ARG A 80 -19.57 25.64 -2.54
CA ARG A 80 -20.29 26.47 -3.51
C ARG A 80 -20.72 27.80 -2.93
N GLN A 81 -21.26 27.81 -1.70
CA GLN A 81 -21.68 29.04 -1.02
C GLN A 81 -20.50 30.00 -0.78
N ARG A 82 -19.33 29.46 -0.40
CA ARG A 82 -18.16 30.27 -0.06
C ARG A 82 -17.45 30.88 -1.27
N PHE A 83 -17.47 30.20 -2.42
CA PHE A 83 -16.64 30.58 -3.58
C PHE A 83 -17.43 30.87 -4.87
N GLY A 84 -18.71 30.49 -4.96
CA GLY A 84 -19.53 30.66 -6.16
C GLY A 84 -19.80 32.11 -6.57
N GLY A 85 -19.62 33.07 -5.67
CA GLY A 85 -19.87 34.51 -5.92
C GLY A 85 -18.64 35.37 -6.23
N ARG A 86 -17.42 34.80 -6.28
CA ARG A 86 -16.16 35.59 -6.38
C ARG A 86 -15.55 35.71 -7.77
N LEU A 87 -16.09 35.06 -8.79
CA LEU A 87 -15.72 35.33 -10.18
C LEU A 87 -16.46 36.58 -10.67
N ARG A 88 -16.07 37.77 -10.16
CA ARG A 88 -16.45 39.02 -10.81
C ARG A 88 -15.58 39.17 -12.05
N VAL A 89 -16.21 39.00 -13.21
CA VAL A 89 -15.67 39.40 -14.51
C VAL A 89 -15.36 40.90 -14.43
N ALA A 90 -14.08 41.26 -14.50
CA ALA A 90 -13.67 42.64 -14.68
C ALA A 90 -14.02 43.06 -16.12
N LYS A 91 -14.75 44.17 -16.24
CA LYS A 91 -14.94 44.91 -17.50
C LYS A 91 -14.04 46.13 -17.48
#